data_AF-A0AA36JC26-F1
#
_entry.id   AF-A0AA36JC26-F1
#
_cell.length_a   1.000
_cell.length_b   1.000
_cell.length_c   1.000
_cell.angle_alpha   90.00
_cell.angle_beta   90.00
_cell.angle_gamma   90.00
#
_symmetry.space_group_name_H-M   'P 1'
#
loop_
_entity.id
_entity.type
_entity.pdbx_description
1 polymer ?
#
loop_
_entity_poly.entity_id
_entity_poly.type
_entity_poly.pdbx_seq_one_letter_code
_entity_poly.pdbx_strand_id
1 'polypeptide(L)'
;MADMKVEILEGLLGDLYSIFPIQVGLSDVGHSGTRNRLYIILACKEKLLMLHNPTDLYSHVSSELKQLGSTQPGDYLTAGNLEIQLDAMEVATSGKIFRSNMQDLSYLLSERERLVVTQLSDEYRRRFNADPADNRNLVYFTGDNPTFAMTWSGASNRLPTFRRNAATGKFWFPAAQRWLTNCEKLLGPQMLFVT
;
A
#
# COMPACT_ATOMS: atom_id res chain seq x y z
N MET A 1 11.96 17.14 8.89
CA MET A 1 13.04 17.16 7.86
C MET A 1 12.55 17.63 6.49
N ALA A 2 11.25 17.54 6.19
CA ALA A 2 10.68 18.17 4.99
C ALA A 2 10.52 19.70 5.17
N ASP A 3 10.20 20.15 6.39
CA ASP A 3 9.88 21.56 6.70
C ASP A 3 11.05 22.50 6.42
N MET A 4 12.27 22.11 6.82
CA MET A 4 13.50 22.87 6.57
C MET A 4 13.75 23.15 5.07
N LYS A 5 13.23 22.31 4.16
CA LYS A 5 13.39 22.54 2.71
C LYS A 5 12.41 23.57 2.17
N VAL A 6 11.23 23.69 2.79
CA VAL A 6 10.20 24.66 2.37
C VAL A 6 10.62 26.06 2.80
N GLU A 7 11.09 26.23 4.03
CA GLU A 7 11.59 27.51 4.55
C GLU A 7 12.72 28.09 3.69
N ILE A 8 13.64 27.24 3.22
CA ILE A 8 14.73 27.67 2.31
C ILE A 8 14.15 28.16 0.98
N LEU A 9 13.15 27.47 0.43
CA LEU A 9 12.51 27.89 -0.81
C LEU A 9 11.76 29.21 -0.62
N GLU A 10 11.09 29.41 0.51
CA GLU A 10 10.42 30.67 0.85
C GLU A 10 11.43 31.80 1.00
N GLY A 11 12.56 31.58 1.67
CA GLY A 11 13.61 32.61 1.79
C GLY A 11 14.28 32.97 0.46
N LEU A 12 14.41 32.03 -0.47
CA LEU A 12 15.07 32.25 -1.76
C LEU A 12 14.14 32.78 -2.86
N LEU A 13 12.89 32.34 -2.86
CA LEU A 13 11.95 32.55 -3.98
C LEU A 13 10.64 33.22 -3.55
N GLY A 14 10.44 33.44 -2.25
CA GLY A 14 9.19 33.97 -1.70
C GLY A 14 8.83 35.36 -2.20
N ASP A 15 9.79 36.16 -2.67
CA ASP A 15 9.51 37.45 -3.29
C ASP A 15 8.81 37.31 -4.64
N LEU A 16 9.27 36.34 -5.46
CA LEU A 16 8.82 36.12 -6.84
C LEU A 16 7.62 35.16 -6.95
N TYR A 17 7.51 34.22 -6.01
CA TYR A 17 6.53 33.13 -6.05
C TYR A 17 5.70 33.08 -4.76
N SER A 18 4.43 32.76 -4.90
CA SER A 18 3.63 32.21 -3.81
C SER A 18 3.87 30.70 -3.76
N ILE A 19 4.27 30.18 -2.60
CA ILE A 19 4.72 28.80 -2.43
C ILE A 19 3.64 28.02 -1.66
N PHE A 20 3.19 26.90 -2.23
CA PHE A 20 2.14 26.05 -1.64
C PHE A 20 2.66 24.63 -1.45
N PRO A 21 3.12 24.26 -0.24
CA PRO A 21 3.42 22.88 0.08
C PRO A 21 2.11 22.09 0.24
N ILE A 22 1.98 20.99 -0.50
CA ILE A 22 0.83 20.08 -0.44
C ILE A 22 1.34 18.68 -0.11
N GLN A 23 0.93 18.17 1.05
CA GLN A 23 1.21 16.80 1.43
C GLN A 23 0.10 15.90 0.87
N VAL A 24 0.47 15.05 -0.09
CA VAL A 24 -0.42 14.16 -0.81
C VAL A 24 -0.20 12.72 -0.35
N GLY A 25 -1.17 12.14 0.33
CA GLY A 25 -1.22 10.72 0.66
C GLY A 25 -2.17 9.98 -0.27
N LEU A 26 -1.92 8.70 -0.55
CA LEU A 26 -2.93 7.88 -1.26
C LEU A 26 -4.24 7.72 -0.45
N SER A 27 -4.16 7.88 0.87
CA SER A 27 -5.36 7.95 1.72
C SER A 27 -6.27 9.13 1.37
N ASP A 28 -5.74 10.15 0.69
CA ASP A 28 -6.51 11.32 0.26
C ASP A 28 -7.48 11.02 -0.89
N VAL A 29 -7.26 9.91 -1.57
CA VAL A 29 -8.12 9.38 -2.63
C VAL A 29 -8.72 8.02 -2.24
N GLY A 30 -8.85 7.77 -0.93
CA GLY A 30 -9.46 6.54 -0.41
C GLY A 30 -8.53 5.33 -0.34
N HIS A 31 -7.27 5.43 -0.77
CA HIS A 31 -6.36 4.29 -0.85
C HIS A 31 -5.49 4.09 0.39
N SER A 32 -5.48 2.87 0.93
CA SER A 32 -4.90 2.56 2.24
C SER A 32 -3.40 2.23 2.24
N GLY A 33 -2.68 2.37 1.12
CA GLY A 33 -1.27 1.98 1.06
C GLY A 33 -0.39 2.88 0.19
N THR A 34 0.38 3.79 0.79
CA THR A 34 1.75 4.24 0.38
C THR A 34 2.25 5.36 1.32
N ARG A 35 3.47 5.86 1.08
CA ARG A 35 4.03 7.05 1.75
C ARG A 35 3.40 8.34 1.21
N ASN A 36 3.19 9.30 2.11
CA ASN A 36 2.84 10.66 1.74
C ASN A 36 3.98 11.29 0.92
N ARG A 37 3.60 11.99 -0.16
CA ARG A 37 4.50 12.78 -1.00
C ARG A 37 4.29 14.25 -0.67
N LEU A 38 5.35 15.04 -0.74
CA LEU A 38 5.26 16.50 -0.64
C LEU A 38 5.41 17.06 -2.05
N TYR A 39 4.38 17.73 -2.54
CA TYR A 39 4.43 18.55 -3.74
C TYR A 39 4.58 20.01 -3.32
N ILE A 40 5.35 20.78 -4.07
CA ILE A 40 5.51 22.22 -3.82
C ILE A 40 5.11 22.93 -5.10
N ILE A 41 4.02 23.69 -5.04
CA ILE A 41 3.54 24.50 -6.16
C ILE A 41 4.14 25.90 -6.01
N LEU A 42 4.80 26.38 -7.06
CA LEU A 42 5.35 27.73 -7.13
C LEU A 42 4.52 28.54 -8.13
N ALA A 43 3.70 29.47 -7.63
CA ALA A 43 2.88 30.35 -8.45
C ALA A 43 3.53 31.74 -8.57
N CYS A 44 3.98 32.10 -9.78
CA CYS A 44 4.65 33.39 -10.02
C CYS A 44 3.66 34.56 -9.81
N LYS A 45 3.98 35.47 -8.88
CA LYS A 45 3.07 36.53 -8.44
C LYS A 45 2.74 37.54 -9.55
N GLU A 46 3.66 37.77 -10.47
CA GLU A 46 3.50 38.75 -11.56
C GLU A 46 2.74 38.18 -12.76
N LYS A 47 2.79 36.86 -12.96
CA LYS A 47 2.28 36.21 -14.18
C LYS A 47 0.96 35.48 -13.98
N LEU A 48 0.60 35.15 -12.75
CA LEU A 48 -0.56 34.33 -12.44
C LEU A 48 -1.49 35.05 -11.48
N LEU A 49 -2.77 35.08 -11.83
CA LEU A 49 -3.84 35.42 -10.90
C LEU A 49 -4.34 34.15 -10.23
N MET A 50 -4.23 34.08 -8.91
CA MET A 50 -4.66 32.92 -8.14
C MET A 50 -6.16 33.03 -7.84
N LEU A 51 -6.96 32.17 -8.45
CA LEU A 51 -8.41 32.13 -8.23
C LEU A 51 -8.78 31.44 -6.91
N HIS A 52 -8.03 30.40 -6.54
CA HIS A 52 -8.21 29.64 -5.31
C HIS A 52 -6.85 29.24 -4.73
N ASN A 53 -6.79 29.12 -3.40
CA ASN A 53 -5.62 28.57 -2.73
C ASN A 53 -5.49 27.06 -3.07
N PRO A 54 -4.37 26.61 -3.66
CA PRO A 54 -4.18 25.21 -4.04
C PRO A 54 -4.29 24.22 -2.88
N THR A 55 -3.87 24.60 -1.68
CA THR A 55 -3.91 23.75 -0.48
C THR A 55 -5.34 23.54 -0.02
N ASP A 56 -6.17 24.60 -0.02
CA ASP A 56 -7.58 24.53 0.35
C ASP A 56 -8.37 23.72 -0.68
N LEU A 57 -8.12 23.98 -1.97
CA LEU A 57 -8.74 23.24 -3.06
C LEU A 57 -8.41 21.74 -2.99
N TYR A 58 -7.14 21.39 -2.79
CA TYR A 58 -6.72 20.01 -2.62
C TYR A 58 -7.41 19.35 -1.41
N SER A 59 -7.46 20.04 -0.28
CA SER A 59 -8.10 19.53 0.94
C SER A 59 -9.58 19.27 0.73
N HIS A 60 -10.29 20.19 0.07
CA HIS A 60 -11.70 20.06 -0.27
C HIS A 60 -11.95 18.87 -1.22
N VAL A 61 -11.23 18.79 -2.34
CA VAL A 61 -11.37 17.67 -3.29
C VAL A 61 -11.05 16.34 -2.61
N SER A 62 -9.98 16.28 -1.82
CA SER A 62 -9.60 15.06 -1.09
C SER A 62 -10.65 14.65 -0.05
N SER A 63 -11.31 15.60 0.62
CA SER A 63 -12.39 15.26 1.56
C SER A 63 -13.61 14.67 0.85
N GLU A 64 -13.95 15.17 -0.35
CA GLU A 64 -15.03 14.61 -1.17
C GLU A 64 -14.65 13.22 -1.69
N LEU A 65 -13.44 13.04 -2.21
CA LEU A 65 -12.97 11.73 -2.70
C LEU A 65 -12.93 10.67 -1.60
N LYS A 66 -12.55 11.04 -0.37
CA LYS A 66 -12.60 10.13 0.80
C LYS A 66 -14.01 9.63 1.10
N GLN A 67 -15.03 10.43 0.82
CA GLN A 67 -16.44 10.04 1.03
C GLN A 67 -16.92 9.03 -0.01
N LEU A 68 -16.35 9.04 -1.23
CA LEU A 68 -16.73 8.10 -2.28
C LEU A 68 -16.35 6.65 -1.97
N GLY A 69 -15.34 6.44 -1.12
CA GLY A 69 -14.98 5.11 -0.64
C GLY A 69 -13.56 5.04 -0.12
N SER A 70 -13.29 4.01 0.70
CA SER A 70 -11.93 3.70 1.13
C SER A 70 -11.60 2.25 0.81
N THR A 71 -10.62 2.04 -0.06
CA THR A 71 -10.16 0.70 -0.42
C THR A 71 -9.46 0.05 0.78
N GLN A 72 -9.91 -1.15 1.09
CA GLN A 72 -9.33 -2.03 2.08
C GLN A 72 -8.23 -2.89 1.46
N PRO A 73 -7.32 -3.47 2.25
CA PRO A 73 -6.31 -4.40 1.73
C PRO A 73 -6.88 -5.53 0.87
N GLY A 74 -8.06 -6.07 1.20
CA GLY A 74 -8.71 -7.11 0.42
C GLY A 74 -9.16 -6.66 -0.98
N ASP A 75 -9.43 -5.37 -1.18
CA ASP A 75 -9.88 -4.83 -2.48
C ASP A 75 -8.76 -4.87 -3.54
N TYR A 76 -7.51 -5.03 -3.12
CA TYR A 76 -6.36 -5.21 -4.03
C TYR A 76 -6.29 -6.63 -4.60
N LEU A 77 -7.10 -7.58 -4.12
CA LEU A 77 -7.10 -8.97 -4.58
C LEU A 77 -7.93 -9.15 -5.87
N THR A 78 -7.54 -8.48 -6.95
CA THR A 78 -8.29 -8.47 -8.22
C THR A 78 -7.77 -9.45 -9.27
N ALA A 79 -6.65 -10.15 -9.02
CA ALA A 79 -6.03 -11.02 -10.00
C ALA A 79 -6.93 -12.20 -10.37
N GLY A 80 -7.02 -12.49 -11.66
CA GLY A 80 -7.73 -13.66 -12.17
C GLY A 80 -6.97 -14.96 -11.86
N ASN A 81 -7.66 -16.10 -11.98
CA ASN A 81 -7.04 -17.41 -11.73
C ASN A 81 -5.78 -17.64 -12.57
N LEU A 82 -5.79 -17.26 -13.85
CA LEU A 82 -4.62 -17.42 -14.72
C LEU A 82 -3.41 -16.64 -14.21
N GLU A 83 -3.60 -15.38 -13.80
CA GLU A 83 -2.53 -14.53 -13.26
C GLU A 83 -1.97 -15.09 -11.95
N ILE A 84 -2.85 -15.56 -11.06
CA ILE A 84 -2.45 -16.22 -9.81
C ILE A 84 -1.61 -17.47 -10.10
N GLN A 85 -2.01 -18.28 -11.08
CA GLN A 85 -1.27 -19.48 -11.45
C GLN A 85 0.09 -19.16 -12.10
N LEU A 86 0.19 -18.12 -12.93
CA LEU A 86 1.45 -17.68 -13.53
C LEU A 86 2.45 -17.19 -12.46
N ASP A 87 1.99 -16.38 -11.52
CA ASP A 87 2.82 -15.86 -10.41
C ASP A 87 3.25 -17.00 -9.46
N ALA A 88 2.34 -17.95 -9.19
CA ALA A 88 2.65 -19.16 -8.43
C ALA A 88 3.69 -20.06 -9.13
N MET A 89 3.60 -20.20 -10.45
CA MET A 89 4.57 -20.94 -11.26
C MET A 89 5.94 -20.27 -11.23
N GLU A 90 6.01 -18.94 -11.30
CA GLU A 90 7.25 -18.17 -11.17
C GLU A 90 7.92 -18.45 -9.81
N VAL A 91 7.17 -18.40 -8.71
CA VAL A 91 7.71 -18.71 -7.37
C VAL A 91 8.17 -20.17 -7.26
N ALA A 92 7.51 -21.10 -7.95
CA ALA A 92 7.87 -22.51 -7.95
C ALA A 92 9.21 -22.80 -8.65
N THR A 93 9.67 -21.94 -9.57
CA THR A 93 10.98 -22.08 -10.25
C THR A 93 12.15 -22.16 -9.27
N SER A 94 11.97 -21.69 -8.04
CA SER A 94 12.93 -21.80 -6.94
C SER A 94 13.03 -23.22 -6.32
N GLY A 95 12.67 -24.27 -7.07
CA GLY A 95 12.83 -25.68 -6.67
C GLY A 95 11.63 -26.31 -5.96
N LYS A 96 10.42 -25.76 -6.12
CA LYS A 96 9.19 -26.36 -5.55
C LYS A 96 8.32 -26.95 -6.66
N ILE A 97 7.63 -28.04 -6.36
CA ILE A 97 6.69 -28.65 -7.30
C ILE A 97 5.44 -27.78 -7.36
N PHE A 98 5.24 -27.12 -8.50
CA PHE A 98 4.01 -26.38 -8.78
C PHE A 98 2.81 -27.33 -8.92
N ARG A 99 1.68 -26.98 -8.31
CA ARG A 99 0.41 -27.70 -8.42
C ARG A 99 -0.63 -26.77 -9.03
N SER A 100 -1.05 -27.07 -10.26
CA SER A 100 -2.05 -26.28 -10.98
C SER A 100 -3.41 -26.29 -10.29
N ASN A 101 -4.15 -25.18 -10.38
CA ASN A 101 -5.52 -25.00 -9.87
C ASN A 101 -5.68 -25.14 -8.35
N MET A 102 -4.57 -25.09 -7.60
CA MET A 102 -4.62 -24.95 -6.15
C MET A 102 -4.93 -23.51 -5.77
N GLN A 103 -5.97 -23.31 -4.96
CA GLN A 103 -6.28 -22.00 -4.38
C GLN A 103 -5.31 -21.64 -3.25
N ASP A 104 -5.00 -22.63 -2.40
CA ASP A 104 -4.03 -22.49 -1.32
C ASP A 104 -2.59 -22.60 -1.87
N LEU A 105 -1.87 -21.48 -1.81
CA LEU A 105 -0.48 -21.36 -2.23
C LEU A 105 0.51 -21.43 -1.05
N SER A 106 0.08 -21.81 0.15
CA SER A 106 0.92 -21.91 1.35
C SER A 106 2.06 -22.91 1.18
N TYR A 107 1.87 -23.94 0.34
CA TYR A 107 2.90 -24.92 0.00
C TYR A 107 4.09 -24.30 -0.76
N LEU A 108 3.88 -23.15 -1.43
CA LEU A 108 4.92 -22.40 -2.13
C LEU A 108 5.67 -21.42 -1.23
N LEU A 109 5.27 -21.24 0.03
CA LEU A 109 6.05 -20.47 1.01
C LEU A 109 7.32 -21.21 1.42
N SER A 110 8.44 -20.50 1.52
CA SER A 110 9.68 -21.05 2.10
C SER A 110 9.49 -21.37 3.58
N GLU A 111 10.37 -22.17 4.16
CA GLU A 111 10.32 -22.47 5.60
C GLU A 111 10.37 -21.20 6.45
N ARG A 112 11.25 -20.25 6.09
CA ARG A 112 11.34 -18.94 6.73
C ARG A 112 10.01 -18.18 6.65
N GLU A 113 9.40 -18.12 5.46
CA GLU A 113 8.13 -17.40 5.27
C GLU A 113 7.00 -18.06 6.04
N ARG A 114 6.92 -19.40 6.07
CA ARG A 114 5.93 -20.13 6.87
C ARG A 114 6.06 -19.81 8.35
N LEU A 115 7.29 -19.82 8.89
CA LEU A 115 7.54 -19.46 10.28
C LEU A 115 7.06 -18.03 10.59
N VAL A 116 7.35 -17.06 9.71
CA VAL A 116 6.88 -15.68 9.87
C VAL A 116 5.35 -15.61 9.85
N VAL A 117 4.69 -16.31 8.92
CA VAL A 117 3.22 -16.37 8.85
C VAL A 117 2.62 -16.96 10.14
N THR A 118 3.19 -18.04 10.67
CA THR A 118 2.74 -18.65 11.94
C THR A 118 2.89 -17.67 13.09
N GLN A 119 4.07 -17.05 13.25
CA GLN A 119 4.33 -16.09 14.34
C GLN A 119 3.39 -14.88 14.28
N LEU A 120 3.15 -14.33 13.09
CA LEU A 120 2.20 -13.23 12.90
C LEU A 120 0.75 -13.68 13.14
N SER A 121 0.39 -14.91 12.76
CA SER A 121 -0.95 -15.47 13.03
C SER A 121 -1.21 -15.62 14.52
N ASP A 122 -0.23 -16.11 15.28
CA ASP A 122 -0.34 -16.28 16.73
C ASP A 122 -0.43 -14.92 17.44
N GLU A 123 0.37 -13.95 16.99
CA GLU A 123 0.29 -12.58 17.51
C GLU A 123 -1.06 -11.92 17.18
N TYR A 124 -1.64 -12.19 16.00
CA TYR A 124 -2.99 -11.72 15.65
C TYR A 124 -4.03 -12.29 16.61
N ARG A 125 -4.05 -13.62 16.79
CA ARG A 125 -4.96 -14.31 17.71
C ARG A 125 -4.82 -13.76 19.13
N ARG A 126 -3.58 -13.56 19.59
CA ARG A 126 -3.29 -13.01 20.92
C ARG A 126 -3.83 -11.59 21.10
N ARG A 127 -3.74 -10.73 20.08
CA ARG A 127 -4.18 -9.32 20.16
C ARG A 127 -5.67 -9.12 19.97
N PHE A 128 -6.26 -9.86 19.03
CA PHE A 128 -7.62 -9.59 18.56
C PHE A 128 -8.62 -10.70 18.92
N ASN A 129 -8.15 -11.81 19.50
CA ASN A 129 -8.98 -12.97 19.85
C ASN A 129 -9.86 -13.46 18.68
N ALA A 130 -9.29 -13.48 17.47
CA ALA A 130 -9.96 -13.87 16.23
C ALA A 130 -9.01 -14.67 15.34
N ASP A 131 -9.55 -15.52 14.45
CA ASP A 131 -8.74 -16.26 13.48
C ASP A 131 -8.29 -15.33 12.34
N PRO A 132 -6.98 -15.29 12.01
CA PRO A 132 -6.48 -14.62 10.80
C PRO A 132 -7.23 -14.94 9.51
N ALA A 133 -7.72 -16.17 9.35
CA ALA A 133 -8.43 -16.61 8.16
C ALA A 133 -9.79 -15.93 7.97
N ASP A 134 -10.40 -15.45 9.07
CA ASP A 134 -11.70 -14.78 9.03
C ASP A 134 -11.59 -13.31 8.57
N ASN A 135 -10.38 -12.74 8.60
CA ASN A 135 -10.17 -11.34 8.23
C ASN A 135 -9.59 -11.21 6.81
N ARG A 136 -10.47 -10.89 5.85
CA ARG A 136 -10.11 -10.65 4.43
C ARG A 136 -9.15 -9.48 4.21
N ASN A 137 -9.07 -8.55 5.16
CA ASN A 137 -8.21 -7.37 5.09
C ASN A 137 -6.88 -7.57 5.82
N LEU A 138 -6.66 -8.75 6.39
CA LEU A 138 -5.41 -9.08 7.05
C LEU A 138 -4.35 -9.45 6.01
N VAL A 139 -3.23 -8.74 6.05
CA VAL A 139 -2.07 -8.98 5.19
C VAL A 139 -0.79 -8.92 6.00
N TYR A 140 0.10 -9.86 5.73
CA TYR A 140 1.42 -9.98 6.33
C TYR A 140 2.49 -9.70 5.29
N PHE A 141 3.51 -8.92 5.64
CA PHE A 141 4.72 -8.86 4.84
C PHE A 141 5.73 -9.91 5.32
N THR A 142 5.93 -10.96 4.53
CA THR A 142 6.82 -12.09 4.89
C THR A 142 8.31 -11.77 4.78
N GLY A 143 8.65 -10.60 4.25
CA GLY A 143 10.03 -10.13 4.10
C GLY A 143 10.70 -9.69 5.41
N ASP A 144 9.91 -9.46 6.48
CA ASP A 144 10.42 -8.95 7.76
C ASP A 144 10.66 -10.08 8.78
N ASN A 145 11.26 -9.70 9.91
CA ASN A 145 11.40 -10.56 11.09
C ASN A 145 10.43 -10.06 12.18
N PRO A 146 9.40 -10.84 12.55
CA PRO A 146 8.35 -10.39 13.46
C PRO A 146 8.84 -10.11 14.89
N THR A 147 10.02 -10.62 15.27
CA THR A 147 10.65 -10.31 16.56
C THR A 147 11.08 -8.84 16.64
N PHE A 148 11.46 -8.23 15.52
CA PHE A 148 11.96 -6.85 15.47
C PHE A 148 10.96 -5.87 14.86
N ALA A 149 10.22 -6.30 13.83
CA ALA A 149 9.29 -5.47 13.11
C ALA A 149 8.09 -6.28 12.61
N MET A 150 6.89 -5.90 13.04
CA MET A 150 5.63 -6.46 12.54
C MET A 150 5.04 -5.55 11.47
N THR A 151 5.34 -5.87 10.21
CA THR A 151 4.81 -5.15 9.05
C THR A 151 3.59 -5.89 8.51
N TRP A 152 2.42 -5.50 8.99
CA TRP A 152 1.13 -6.15 8.74
C TRP A 152 -0.02 -5.15 8.84
N SER A 153 -1.19 -5.52 8.32
CA SER A 153 -2.40 -4.67 8.40
C SER A 153 -3.18 -4.82 9.70
N GLY A 154 -2.84 -5.77 10.59
CA GLY A 154 -3.67 -6.10 11.76
C GLY A 154 -4.02 -4.91 12.66
N ALA A 155 -3.08 -3.98 12.88
CA ALA A 155 -3.31 -2.79 13.71
C ALA A 155 -3.84 -1.57 12.95
N SER A 156 -3.52 -1.45 11.66
CA SER A 156 -3.78 -0.23 10.87
C SER A 156 -4.92 -0.37 9.89
N ASN A 157 -5.32 -1.61 9.57
CA ASN A 157 -6.19 -1.98 8.47
C ASN A 157 -5.72 -1.38 7.12
N ARG A 158 -4.39 -1.29 6.95
CA ARG A 158 -3.73 -0.69 5.78
C ARG A 158 -2.78 -1.67 5.13
N LEU A 159 -2.68 -1.64 3.80
CA LEU A 159 -1.70 -2.44 3.08
C LEU A 159 -0.29 -1.99 3.52
N PRO A 160 0.58 -2.90 3.97
CA PRO A 160 1.93 -2.52 4.36
C PRO A 160 2.67 -1.88 3.19
N THR A 161 3.40 -0.81 3.48
CA THR A 161 4.10 -0.05 2.44
C THR A 161 5.18 -0.90 1.76
N PHE A 162 5.26 -0.84 0.43
CA PHE A 162 6.36 -1.45 -0.33
C PHE A 162 7.72 -0.90 0.14
N ARG A 163 8.60 -1.79 0.60
CA ARG A 163 9.96 -1.50 1.06
C ARG A 163 11.00 -1.91 0.01
N ARG A 164 12.28 -1.65 0.25
CA ARG A 164 13.37 -2.09 -0.65
C ARG A 164 13.38 -3.61 -0.89
N ASN A 165 12.97 -4.40 0.10
CA ASN A 165 12.81 -5.85 0.00
C ASN A 165 11.42 -6.29 -0.51
N ALA A 166 10.56 -5.37 -0.97
CA ALA A 166 9.25 -5.73 -1.49
C ALA A 166 9.30 -6.51 -2.80
N ALA A 167 10.43 -6.45 -3.52
CA ALA A 167 10.65 -7.28 -4.70
C ALA A 167 10.73 -8.78 -4.33
N THR A 168 11.24 -9.11 -3.14
CA THR A 168 11.46 -10.49 -2.70
C THR A 168 10.48 -10.95 -1.63
N GLY A 169 9.93 -10.03 -0.83
CA GLY A 169 8.94 -10.32 0.20
C GLY A 169 7.54 -10.48 -0.37
N LYS A 170 6.77 -11.41 0.21
CA LYS A 170 5.38 -11.64 -0.17
C LYS A 170 4.44 -10.88 0.75
N PHE A 171 3.38 -10.33 0.17
CA PHE A 171 2.26 -9.73 0.90
C PHE A 171 1.17 -10.79 1.04
N TRP A 172 1.29 -11.62 2.07
CA TRP A 172 0.47 -12.82 2.30
C TRP A 172 -0.87 -12.48 2.93
N PHE A 173 -1.96 -12.96 2.33
CA PHE A 173 -3.33 -12.84 2.82
C PHE A 173 -3.80 -14.17 3.41
N PRO A 174 -3.93 -14.31 4.74
CA PRO A 174 -4.36 -15.57 5.36
C PRO A 174 -5.75 -16.02 4.90
N ALA A 175 -6.71 -15.11 4.77
CA ALA A 175 -8.06 -15.45 4.31
C ALA A 175 -8.08 -16.00 2.87
N ALA A 176 -7.19 -15.50 2.00
CA ALA A 176 -7.10 -15.91 0.61
C ALA A 176 -6.07 -17.04 0.36
N GLN A 177 -5.26 -17.39 1.36
CA GLN A 177 -4.16 -18.35 1.27
C GLN A 177 -3.23 -18.12 0.06
N ARG A 178 -2.98 -16.86 -0.28
CA ARG A 178 -2.08 -16.44 -1.36
C ARG A 178 -1.44 -15.10 -1.06
N TRP A 179 -0.48 -14.70 -1.88
CA TRP A 179 0.09 -13.35 -1.84
C TRP A 179 -0.46 -12.46 -2.97
N LEU A 180 -0.20 -11.15 -2.87
CA LEU A 180 -0.45 -10.22 -3.98
C LEU A 180 0.40 -10.57 -5.19
N THR A 181 -0.23 -10.73 -6.35
CA THR A 181 0.49 -10.88 -7.62
C THR A 181 1.21 -9.58 -7.98
N ASN A 182 2.18 -9.64 -8.90
CA ASN A 182 2.85 -8.42 -9.35
C ASN A 182 1.90 -7.40 -9.98
N CYS A 183 0.86 -7.83 -10.69
CA CYS A 183 -0.17 -6.92 -11.21
C CYS A 183 -0.93 -6.22 -10.07
N GLU A 184 -1.38 -6.96 -9.05
CA GLU A 184 -2.10 -6.38 -7.90
C GLU A 184 -1.25 -5.35 -7.13
N LYS A 185 0.08 -5.56 -7.06
CA LYS A 185 1.01 -4.58 -6.47
C LYS A 185 1.14 -3.30 -7.29
N LEU A 186 0.95 -3.41 -8.61
CA LEU A 186 1.11 -2.31 -9.58
C LEU A 186 -0.21 -1.60 -9.89
N LEU A 187 -1.36 -2.14 -9.47
CA LEU A 187 -2.65 -1.46 -9.59
C LEU A 187 -2.63 -0.15 -8.81
N GLY A 188 -2.26 0.91 -9.52
CA GLY A 188 -2.68 2.27 -9.22
C GLY A 188 -4.14 2.50 -9.66
N PRO A 189 -4.71 3.68 -9.40
CA PRO A 189 -6.16 3.96 -9.45
C PRO A 189 -6.87 3.82 -10.82
N GLN A 190 -6.20 3.31 -11.86
CA GLN A 190 -6.71 3.35 -13.24
C GLN A 190 -7.90 2.41 -13.50
N MET A 191 -8.24 1.50 -12.59
CA MET A 191 -9.23 0.43 -12.86
C MET A 191 -10.56 0.55 -12.08
N LEU A 192 -10.71 1.53 -11.18
CA LEU A 192 -11.95 1.64 -10.36
C LEU A 192 -12.97 2.68 -10.85
N PHE A 193 -12.71 3.37 -11.97
CA PHE A 193 -13.63 4.39 -12.53
C PHE A 193 -14.40 3.92 -13.77
N VAL A 194 -14.49 2.62 -14.02
CA VAL A 194 -15.34 2.06 -15.08
C VAL A 194 -16.59 1.44 -14.47
N THR A 195 -17.51 2.29 -14.03
CA THR A 195 -18.92 1.95 -13.74
C THR A 195 -19.80 3.12 -14.10
#